data_AF-A0A091DX42-F1
#
_entry.id   AF-A0A091DX42-F1
#
_cell.length_a   1.000
_cell.length_b   1.000
_cell.length_c   1.000
_cell.angle_alpha   90.00
_cell.angle_beta   90.00
_cell.angle_gamma   90.00
#
_symmetry.space_group_name_H-M   'P 1'
#
loop_
_entity.id
_entity.type
_entity.pdbx_description
1 polymer ?
#
loop_
_entity_poly.entity_id
_entity_poly.type
_entity_poly.pdbx_seq_one_letter_code
_entity_poly.pdbx_strand_id
1 'polypeptide(L)'
;MAVQAVYLEADAFLVCLNHALTTEKEEVIGLCIGELNEDSRFVYTGAEMCTTAEKIDTVRIVQINSVVILQRSDKRKERVEISPEQLSSATTEAERLAKVTGCPMRIVGWYHSHPHITVWPSHVDVRTQATYQMMDQGFVGLIFSCFIEDKNTKTGQVLYTCFQSILAQGKSDYERIEIPIHVVPRISIGKICFESTLKLPMILFQEEQDTYRKIQSLKHLDSVTKIHNGSVFTKNLCRQMLAVSRPLLQWEVSVAPGTTGGIKIPENGEMWLCSKMNTSTREVQTLNTDKHETLPWALGHWLDWKRALA
;
A
#
# COMPACT_ATOMS: atom_id res chain seq x y z
N MET A 1 21.40 -9.41 9.84
CA MET A 1 20.35 -9.30 10.88
C MET A 1 19.06 -8.85 10.21
N ALA A 2 17.91 -9.33 10.68
CA ALA A 2 16.63 -8.85 10.19
C ALA A 2 16.33 -7.44 10.72
N VAL A 3 15.37 -6.75 10.09
CA VAL A 3 14.75 -5.52 10.61
C VAL A 3 13.90 -5.88 11.84
N GLN A 4 13.88 -5.02 12.87
CA GLN A 4 13.12 -5.29 14.10
C GLN A 4 11.69 -4.77 14.05
N ALA A 5 11.45 -3.66 13.33
CA ALA A 5 10.12 -3.08 13.17
C ALA A 5 10.04 -2.20 11.92
N VAL A 6 8.82 -2.10 11.37
CA VAL A 6 8.46 -1.17 10.30
C VAL A 6 7.41 -0.18 10.80
N TYR A 7 7.65 1.11 10.62
CA TYR A 7 6.69 2.16 10.89
C TYR A 7 6.21 2.72 9.55
N LEU A 8 4.94 2.50 9.23
CA LEU A 8 4.32 2.94 7.99
C LEU A 8 3.43 4.15 8.27
N GLU A 9 3.71 5.30 7.66
CA GLU A 9 2.85 6.47 7.81
C GLU A 9 1.43 6.18 7.27
N ALA A 10 0.40 6.64 7.99
CA ALA A 10 -1.00 6.35 7.66
C ALA A 10 -1.43 6.85 6.28
N ASP A 11 -0.84 7.94 5.78
CA ASP A 11 -1.11 8.43 4.42
C ASP A 11 -0.44 7.55 3.35
N ALA A 12 0.77 7.04 3.58
CA ALA A 12 1.40 6.04 2.73
C ALA A 12 0.60 4.72 2.72
N PHE A 13 0.11 4.27 3.88
CA PHE A 13 -0.80 3.12 3.98
C PHE A 13 -2.07 3.32 3.15
N LEU A 14 -2.67 4.51 3.20
CA LEU A 14 -3.84 4.86 2.40
C LEU A 14 -3.56 4.74 0.90
N VAL A 15 -2.39 5.21 0.42
CA VAL A 15 -2.02 5.05 -1.00
C VAL A 15 -1.91 3.58 -1.38
N CYS A 16 -1.21 2.77 -0.58
CA CYS A 16 -1.07 1.33 -0.83
C CYS A 16 -2.43 0.63 -0.89
N LEU A 17 -3.30 0.91 0.08
CA LEU A 17 -4.61 0.28 0.17
C LEU A 17 -5.52 0.70 -1.00
N ASN A 18 -5.53 1.99 -1.34
CA ASN A 18 -6.27 2.50 -2.49
C ASN A 18 -5.82 1.81 -3.78
N HIS A 19 -4.51 1.62 -3.95
CA HIS A 19 -3.95 0.90 -5.08
C HIS A 19 -4.35 -0.58 -5.08
N ALA A 20 -4.20 -1.28 -3.95
CA ALA A 20 -4.58 -2.70 -3.82
C ALA A 20 -6.06 -2.96 -4.12
N LEU A 21 -6.93 -1.98 -3.83
CA LEU A 21 -8.38 -2.08 -4.08
C LEU A 21 -8.81 -1.57 -5.46
N THR A 22 -7.88 -1.34 -6.39
CA THR A 22 -8.22 -0.97 -7.78
C THR A 22 -8.67 -2.16 -8.62
N THR A 23 -8.23 -3.36 -8.29
CA THR A 23 -8.53 -4.58 -9.04
C THR A 23 -8.56 -5.79 -8.12
N GLU A 24 -9.55 -6.65 -8.34
CA GLU A 24 -9.67 -7.96 -7.69
C GLU A 24 -9.14 -9.10 -8.59
N LYS A 25 -8.76 -8.79 -9.83
CA LYS A 25 -8.44 -9.79 -10.86
C LYS A 25 -6.97 -10.14 -10.94
N GLU A 26 -6.13 -9.18 -10.55
CA GLU A 26 -4.69 -9.20 -10.80
C GLU A 26 -4.00 -8.55 -9.59
N GLU A 27 -2.79 -9.01 -9.28
CA GLU A 27 -1.98 -8.40 -8.23
C GLU A 27 -1.46 -7.04 -8.70
N VAL A 28 -1.37 -6.09 -7.79
CA VAL A 28 -0.73 -4.79 -8.02
C VAL A 28 0.58 -4.71 -7.26
N ILE A 29 1.51 -3.86 -7.71
CA ILE A 29 2.82 -3.69 -7.07
C ILE A 29 3.22 -2.22 -6.96
N GLY A 30 3.92 -1.87 -5.88
CA GLY A 30 4.64 -0.61 -5.76
C GLY A 30 5.89 -0.71 -4.90
N LEU A 31 6.62 0.40 -4.83
CA LEU A 31 7.84 0.56 -4.02
C LEU A 31 7.58 1.48 -2.84
N CYS A 32 8.26 1.22 -1.73
CA CYS A 32 8.20 2.01 -0.50
C CYS A 32 9.42 2.93 -0.40
N ILE A 33 9.18 4.21 -0.15
CA ILE A 33 10.20 5.23 0.09
C ILE A 33 10.19 5.63 1.55
N GLY A 34 11.37 5.69 2.14
CA GLY A 34 11.56 6.21 3.48
C GLY A 34 13.00 6.08 3.93
N GLU A 35 13.22 5.82 5.20
CA GLU A 35 14.55 5.76 5.82
C GLU A 35 14.74 4.51 6.66
N LEU A 36 16.00 4.08 6.78
CA LEU A 36 16.41 3.01 7.68
C LEU A 36 17.19 3.65 8.83
N ASN A 37 16.62 3.60 10.03
CA ASN A 37 17.24 4.10 11.24
C ASN A 37 17.96 2.93 11.94
N GLU A 38 19.28 3.07 12.10
CA GLU A 38 20.14 2.11 12.80
C GLU A 38 20.60 2.72 14.12
N ASP A 39 19.86 2.45 15.21
CA ASP A 39 20.25 2.93 16.55
C ASP A 39 21.31 1.99 17.13
N SER A 40 22.55 2.49 17.18
CA SER A 40 23.65 1.83 17.88
C SER A 40 23.58 2.17 19.37
N ARG A 41 23.01 1.29 20.21
CA ARG A 41 23.09 1.47 21.67
C ARG A 41 24.47 1.03 22.14
N PHE A 42 25.32 1.98 22.56
CA PHE A 42 26.53 1.68 23.32
C PHE A 42 26.16 1.52 24.80
N VAL A 43 26.33 0.33 25.37
CA VAL A 43 26.30 0.13 26.83
C VAL A 43 27.74 0.02 27.29
N TYR A 44 28.19 0.97 28.12
CA TYR A 44 29.47 0.84 28.82
C TYR A 44 29.24 0.04 30.09
N THR A 45 29.70 -1.21 30.13
CA THR A 45 29.77 -2.00 31.35
C THR A 45 31.20 -2.03 31.88
N GLY A 46 31.42 -1.46 33.07
CA GLY A 46 32.55 -1.80 33.93
C GLY A 46 33.70 -0.79 33.99
N ALA A 47 33.89 -0.23 35.19
CA ALA A 47 35.16 0.34 35.62
C ALA A 47 36.16 -0.81 35.83
N GLU A 48 37.00 -1.08 34.83
CA GLU A 48 38.38 -1.57 34.95
C GLU A 48 38.90 -1.98 33.57
N MET A 49 39.96 -1.29 33.17
CA MET A 49 40.89 -1.47 32.05
C MET A 49 40.93 -2.87 31.37
N CYS A 50 39.90 -3.21 30.59
CA CYS A 50 39.97 -4.22 29.53
C CYS A 50 38.89 -3.92 28.47
N THR A 51 39.27 -3.24 27.39
CA THR A 51 38.34 -2.86 26.31
C THR A 51 38.09 -4.04 25.38
N THR A 52 37.08 -4.85 25.67
CA THR A 52 36.46 -5.73 24.68
C THR A 52 35.17 -5.06 24.21
N ALA A 53 35.16 -4.60 22.96
CA ALA A 53 33.95 -4.05 22.37
C ALA A 53 33.01 -5.21 22.02
N GLU A 54 32.14 -5.60 22.96
CA GLU A 54 31.04 -6.51 22.65
C GLU A 54 30.06 -5.81 21.70
N LYS A 55 29.78 -6.47 20.57
CA LYS A 55 28.93 -5.97 19.49
C LYS A 55 27.47 -6.04 19.94
N ILE A 56 26.94 -4.96 20.51
CA ILE A 56 25.54 -4.87 20.96
C ILE A 56 24.62 -4.82 19.73
N ASP A 57 23.48 -5.52 19.84
CA ASP A 57 22.40 -5.60 18.84
C ASP A 57 22.07 -4.22 18.27
N THR A 58 22.43 -4.00 17.01
CA THR A 58 21.99 -2.83 16.25
C THR A 58 20.51 -2.98 15.94
N VAL A 59 19.69 -2.08 16.49
CA VAL A 59 18.25 -2.07 16.22
C VAL A 59 18.03 -1.35 14.89
N ARG A 60 17.50 -2.08 13.91
CA ARG A 60 17.10 -1.58 12.61
C ARG A 60 15.61 -1.35 12.56
N ILE A 61 15.24 -0.09 12.34
CA ILE A 61 13.85 0.33 12.18
C ILE A 61 13.69 0.95 10.80
N VAL A 62 12.74 0.44 10.02
CA VAL A 62 12.39 1.03 8.73
C VAL A 62 11.22 1.98 8.94
N GLN A 63 11.35 3.22 8.51
CA GLN A 63 10.25 4.18 8.44
C GLN A 63 9.86 4.35 6.97
N ILE A 64 8.58 4.19 6.66
CA ILE A 64 8.02 4.36 5.32
C ILE A 64 7.14 5.61 5.32
N ASN A 65 7.59 6.65 4.61
CA ASN A 65 6.92 7.95 4.55
C ASN A 65 6.07 8.12 3.30
N SER A 66 6.40 7.43 2.20
CA SER A 66 5.65 7.53 0.96
C SER A 66 5.84 6.29 0.09
N VAL A 67 5.06 6.19 -0.98
CA VAL A 67 5.14 5.07 -1.92
C VAL A 67 5.09 5.52 -3.37
N VAL A 68 5.67 4.69 -4.24
CA VAL A 68 5.62 4.82 -5.69
C VAL A 68 4.79 3.66 -6.23
N ILE A 69 3.66 3.99 -6.86
CA ILE A 69 2.84 3.03 -7.59
C ILE A 69 3.58 2.66 -8.88
N LEU A 70 3.72 1.36 -9.14
CA LEU A 70 4.38 0.88 -10.35
C LEU A 70 3.36 0.41 -11.38
N GLN A 71 3.69 0.67 -12.64
CA GLN A 71 3.00 0.10 -13.79
C GLN A 71 3.26 -1.42 -13.85
N ARG A 72 2.22 -2.21 -14.09
CA ARG A 72 2.35 -3.67 -14.21
C ARG A 72 2.86 -4.03 -15.60
N SER A 73 4.05 -4.62 -15.65
CA SER A 73 4.69 -5.08 -16.88
C SER A 73 4.32 -6.52 -17.23
N ASP A 74 4.11 -7.37 -16.21
CA ASP A 74 3.61 -8.74 -16.32
C ASP A 74 2.27 -8.87 -15.58
N LYS A 75 1.29 -9.53 -16.22
CA LYS A 75 -0.07 -9.77 -15.68
C LYS A 75 -0.31 -11.25 -15.36
N ARG A 76 0.74 -12.07 -15.40
CA ARG A 76 0.67 -13.48 -15.00
C ARG A 76 0.50 -13.59 -13.49
N LYS A 77 -0.29 -14.57 -13.07
CA LYS A 77 -0.52 -14.91 -11.66
C LYS A 77 0.82 -15.29 -11.00
N GLU A 78 1.06 -14.80 -9.78
CA GLU A 78 2.26 -15.09 -8.95
C GLU A 78 3.60 -14.62 -9.55
N ARG A 79 3.59 -13.73 -10.55
CA ARG A 79 4.80 -13.17 -11.14
C ARG A 79 4.89 -11.67 -10.93
N VAL A 80 5.41 -11.29 -9.77
CA VAL A 80 5.63 -9.90 -9.40
C VAL A 80 7.11 -9.57 -9.52
N GLU A 81 7.50 -8.98 -10.64
CA GLU A 81 8.89 -8.57 -10.92
C GLU A 81 8.95 -7.05 -11.11
N ILE A 82 9.84 -6.37 -10.38
CA ILE A 82 10.14 -4.96 -10.60
C ILE A 82 11.30 -4.87 -11.60
N SER A 83 11.08 -4.16 -12.71
CA SER A 83 12.14 -4.02 -13.71
C SER A 83 13.28 -3.10 -13.21
N PRO A 84 14.52 -3.29 -13.67
CA PRO A 84 15.63 -2.40 -13.33
C PRO A 84 15.35 -0.92 -13.67
N GLU A 85 14.61 -0.66 -14.74
CA GLU A 85 14.21 0.69 -15.16
C GLU A 85 13.22 1.31 -14.16
N GLN A 86 12.30 0.51 -13.63
CA GLN A 86 11.37 0.94 -12.58
C GLN A 86 12.10 1.23 -11.27
N LEU A 87 13.04 0.38 -10.87
CA LEU A 87 13.90 0.63 -9.70
C LEU A 87 14.74 1.89 -9.86
N SER A 88 15.31 2.12 -11.04
CA SER A 88 16.09 3.32 -11.35
C SER A 88 15.23 4.60 -11.30
N SER A 89 14.03 4.55 -11.90
CA SER A 89 13.07 5.66 -11.87
C SER A 89 12.59 5.97 -10.45
N ALA A 90 12.31 4.94 -9.66
CA ALA A 90 11.90 5.10 -8.27
C ALA A 90 13.04 5.64 -7.38
N THR A 91 14.29 5.21 -7.64
CA THR A 91 15.48 5.76 -6.97
C THR A 91 15.63 7.25 -7.26
N THR A 92 15.45 7.67 -8.51
CA THR A 92 15.47 9.10 -8.90
C THR A 92 14.39 9.90 -8.18
N GLU A 93 13.18 9.33 -8.02
CA GLU A 93 12.11 9.98 -7.25
C GLU A 93 12.45 10.06 -5.76
N ALA A 94 13.04 9.01 -5.17
CA ALA A 94 13.49 9.03 -3.78
C ALA A 94 14.56 10.12 -3.53
N GLU A 95 15.52 10.30 -4.45
CA GLU A 95 16.50 11.39 -4.39
C GLU A 95 15.85 12.77 -4.48
N ARG A 96 14.84 12.93 -5.35
CA ARG A 96 14.07 14.17 -5.44
C ARG A 96 13.35 14.45 -4.12
N LEU A 97 12.71 13.44 -3.53
CA LEU A 97 12.03 13.56 -2.24
C LEU A 97 13.01 13.91 -1.12
N ALA A 98 14.18 13.29 -1.09
CA ALA A 98 15.22 13.60 -0.10
C ALA A 98 15.63 15.08 -0.12
N LYS A 99 15.77 15.67 -1.32
CA LYS A 99 16.07 17.09 -1.48
C LYS A 99 14.92 17.99 -1.02
N VAL A 100 13.68 17.59 -1.24
CA VAL A 100 12.49 18.37 -0.90
C VAL A 100 12.19 18.32 0.60
N THR A 101 12.36 17.17 1.24
CA THR A 101 12.05 16.98 2.66
C THR A 101 13.23 17.30 3.57
N GLY A 102 14.46 17.26 3.05
CA GLY A 102 15.69 17.37 3.85
C GLY A 102 16.00 16.09 4.64
N CYS A 103 15.27 15.00 4.40
CA CYS A 103 15.47 13.69 5.03
C CYS A 103 16.19 12.73 4.06
N PRO A 104 16.96 11.75 4.54
CA PRO A 104 17.68 10.79 3.70
C PRO A 104 16.76 9.71 3.09
N MET A 105 15.81 10.14 2.25
CA MET A 105 14.82 9.28 1.61
C MET A 105 15.48 8.33 0.60
N ARG A 106 15.18 7.03 0.71
CA ARG A 106 15.62 5.98 -0.19
C ARG A 106 14.52 4.93 -0.39
N ILE A 107 14.72 4.03 -1.35
CA ILE A 107 13.87 2.84 -1.46
C ILE A 107 14.21 1.90 -0.31
N VAL A 108 13.20 1.56 0.50
CA VAL A 108 13.35 0.72 1.71
C VAL A 108 12.54 -0.57 1.65
N GLY A 109 11.68 -0.72 0.65
CA GLY A 109 10.87 -1.92 0.50
C GLY A 109 9.98 -1.89 -0.72
N TRP A 110 9.11 -2.88 -0.80
CA TRP A 110 8.11 -3.05 -1.84
C TRP A 110 6.81 -3.55 -1.24
N TYR A 111 5.72 -3.38 -1.98
CA TYR A 111 4.44 -3.96 -1.60
C TYR A 111 3.73 -4.55 -2.82
N HIS A 112 2.96 -5.60 -2.59
CA HIS A 112 1.98 -6.09 -3.56
C HIS A 112 0.66 -6.49 -2.91
N SER A 113 -0.34 -6.78 -3.74
CA SER A 113 -1.67 -7.18 -3.26
C SER A 113 -1.98 -8.64 -3.55
N HIS A 114 -2.73 -9.26 -2.64
CA HIS A 114 -3.25 -10.61 -2.73
C HIS A 114 -4.79 -10.58 -2.79
N PRO A 115 -5.43 -10.42 -3.97
CA PRO A 115 -6.88 -10.42 -4.06
C PRO A 115 -7.45 -11.83 -3.85
N HIS A 116 -8.46 -11.96 -2.99
CA HIS A 116 -9.15 -13.23 -2.68
C HIS A 116 -8.27 -14.37 -2.15
N ILE A 117 -7.02 -14.09 -1.77
CA ILE A 117 -6.08 -15.08 -1.22
C ILE A 117 -5.48 -14.57 0.09
N THR A 118 -4.85 -15.46 0.86
CA THR A 118 -4.32 -15.13 2.18
C THR A 118 -3.21 -14.10 2.12
N VAL A 119 -3.01 -13.36 3.23
CA VAL A 119 -1.94 -12.36 3.37
C VAL A 119 -0.52 -12.94 3.44
N TRP A 120 -0.39 -14.26 3.59
CA TRP A 120 0.91 -14.91 3.73
C TRP A 120 1.70 -14.91 2.40
N PRO A 121 3.02 -14.65 2.44
CA PRO A 121 3.86 -14.68 1.25
C PRO A 121 3.96 -16.10 0.69
N SER A 122 3.88 -16.20 -0.63
CA SER A 122 4.15 -17.43 -1.37
C SER A 122 5.66 -17.76 -1.39
N HIS A 123 6.02 -18.94 -1.91
CA HIS A 123 7.43 -19.30 -2.10
C HIS A 123 8.14 -18.34 -3.07
N VAL A 124 7.42 -17.87 -4.10
CA VAL A 124 7.94 -16.90 -5.07
C VAL A 124 8.21 -15.57 -4.37
N ASP A 125 7.29 -15.09 -3.53
CA ASP A 125 7.46 -13.83 -2.78
C ASP A 125 8.69 -13.88 -1.86
N VAL A 126 8.87 -14.99 -1.14
CA VAL A 126 10.03 -15.19 -0.23
C VAL A 126 11.34 -15.20 -1.02
N ARG A 127 11.37 -15.85 -2.19
CA ARG A 127 12.57 -15.87 -3.04
C ARG A 127 12.87 -14.49 -3.64
N THR A 128 11.86 -13.80 -4.16
CA THR A 128 11.99 -12.43 -4.69
C THR A 128 12.48 -11.47 -3.61
N GLN A 129 11.91 -11.55 -2.40
CA GLN A 129 12.34 -10.78 -1.24
C GLN A 129 13.80 -11.07 -0.88
N ALA A 130 14.24 -12.34 -0.93
CA ALA A 130 15.64 -12.70 -0.69
C ALA A 130 16.58 -12.08 -1.73
N THR A 131 16.18 -12.04 -3.01
CA THR A 131 16.95 -11.36 -4.07
C THR A 131 17.06 -9.86 -3.81
N TYR A 132 15.98 -9.19 -3.39
CA TYR A 132 16.07 -7.77 -3.00
C TYR A 132 16.97 -7.56 -1.78
N GLN A 133 16.94 -8.46 -0.80
CA GLN A 133 17.83 -8.39 0.36
C GLN A 133 19.31 -8.58 0.04
N MET A 134 19.66 -9.24 -1.09
CA MET A 134 21.05 -9.29 -1.55
C MET A 134 21.58 -7.89 -1.91
N MET A 135 20.70 -6.99 -2.38
CA MET A 135 21.05 -5.61 -2.69
C MET A 135 21.01 -4.72 -1.46
N ASP A 136 20.01 -4.90 -0.59
CA ASP A 136 19.88 -4.15 0.66
C ASP A 136 19.29 -5.01 1.78
N GLN A 137 20.09 -5.28 2.80
CA GLN A 137 19.70 -6.10 3.95
C GLN A 137 18.56 -5.49 4.78
N GLY A 138 18.33 -4.18 4.68
CA GLY A 138 17.22 -3.48 5.32
C GLY A 138 15.90 -3.51 4.53
N PHE A 139 15.90 -4.12 3.33
CA PHE A 139 14.74 -4.12 2.44
C PHE A 139 13.61 -5.00 2.99
N VAL A 140 12.38 -4.50 3.00
CA VAL A 140 11.19 -5.20 3.52
C VAL A 140 10.11 -5.40 2.47
N GLY A 141 9.35 -6.49 2.58
CA GLY A 141 8.19 -6.77 1.73
C GLY A 141 6.88 -6.60 2.50
N LEU A 142 5.90 -5.94 1.90
CA LEU A 142 4.55 -5.77 2.43
C LEU A 142 3.52 -6.47 1.53
N ILE A 143 2.52 -7.11 2.12
CA ILE A 143 1.43 -7.75 1.37
C ILE A 143 0.10 -7.21 1.87
N PHE A 144 -0.78 -6.83 0.94
CA PHE A 144 -2.15 -6.42 1.20
C PHE A 144 -3.13 -7.45 0.65
N SER A 145 -3.71 -8.28 1.53
CA SER A 145 -4.77 -9.20 1.16
C SER A 145 -6.12 -8.47 1.17
N CYS A 146 -6.77 -8.45 0.02
CA CYS A 146 -7.97 -7.66 -0.24
C CYS A 146 -9.10 -8.54 -0.77
N PHE A 147 -10.33 -8.03 -0.72
CA PHE A 147 -11.52 -8.72 -1.22
C PHE A 147 -11.76 -10.08 -0.55
N ILE A 148 -11.41 -10.18 0.74
CA ILE A 148 -11.71 -11.35 1.56
C ILE A 148 -13.12 -11.18 2.09
N GLU A 149 -14.02 -12.09 1.74
CA GLU A 149 -15.39 -12.08 2.24
C GLU A 149 -15.71 -13.46 2.82
N ASP A 150 -16.12 -13.47 4.09
CA ASP A 150 -16.71 -14.67 4.66
C ASP A 150 -18.17 -14.75 4.25
N LYS A 151 -18.48 -15.73 3.38
CA LYS A 151 -19.83 -15.95 2.83
C LYS A 151 -20.88 -16.22 3.91
N ASN A 152 -20.49 -16.74 5.07
CA ASN A 152 -21.42 -17.06 6.15
C ASN A 152 -21.78 -15.82 6.97
N THR A 153 -20.80 -14.97 7.26
CA THR A 153 -20.99 -13.76 8.10
C THR A 153 -21.24 -12.50 7.27
N LYS A 154 -21.02 -12.53 5.95
CA LYS A 154 -21.02 -11.37 5.04
C LYS A 154 -20.07 -10.27 5.50
N THR A 155 -18.97 -10.65 6.17
CA THR A 155 -17.96 -9.71 6.64
C THR A 155 -16.84 -9.62 5.62
N GLY A 156 -16.61 -8.40 5.13
CA GLY A 156 -15.46 -8.07 4.29
C GLY A 156 -14.23 -7.74 5.15
N GLN A 157 -13.10 -8.37 4.84
CA GLN A 157 -11.83 -8.19 5.54
C GLN A 157 -10.74 -7.71 4.58
N VAL A 158 -9.85 -6.88 5.12
CA VAL A 158 -8.59 -6.50 4.51
C VAL A 158 -7.50 -6.80 5.52
N LEU A 159 -6.49 -7.53 5.10
CA LEU A 159 -5.37 -7.94 5.94
C LEU A 159 -4.08 -7.42 5.34
N TYR A 160 -3.11 -7.09 6.18
CA TYR A 160 -1.78 -6.71 5.72
C TYR A 160 -0.70 -7.34 6.60
N THR A 161 0.47 -7.60 6.02
CA THR A 161 1.63 -8.14 6.75
C THR A 161 2.91 -7.52 6.22
N CYS A 162 3.99 -7.65 6.99
CA CYS A 162 5.34 -7.26 6.61
C CYS A 162 6.29 -8.42 6.90
N PHE A 163 7.24 -8.65 5.99
CA PHE A 163 8.15 -9.78 6.10
C PHE A 163 9.54 -9.47 5.52
N GLN A 164 10.49 -10.29 5.93
CA GLN A 164 11.78 -10.48 5.26
C GLN A 164 11.99 -11.98 5.01
N SER A 165 13.06 -12.31 4.29
CA SER A 165 13.51 -13.66 4.01
C SER A 165 14.82 -13.94 4.74
N ILE A 166 14.94 -15.15 5.29
CA ILE A 166 16.16 -15.68 5.93
C ILE A 166 16.54 -17.01 5.29
N LEU A 167 17.83 -17.31 5.23
CA LEU A 167 18.29 -18.61 4.76
C LEU A 167 17.96 -19.68 5.80
N ALA A 168 17.25 -20.73 5.40
CA ALA A 168 16.89 -21.83 6.29
C ALA A 168 18.15 -22.56 6.79
N GLN A 169 18.19 -22.89 8.09
CA GLN A 169 19.35 -23.57 8.68
C GLN A 169 19.55 -24.94 8.03
N GLY A 170 20.66 -25.10 7.29
CA GLY A 170 21.04 -26.37 6.67
C GLY A 170 20.35 -26.71 5.34
N LYS A 171 19.61 -25.77 4.72
CA LYS A 171 19.01 -25.93 3.38
C LYS A 171 19.43 -24.79 2.44
N SER A 172 19.32 -25.03 1.13
CA SER A 172 19.54 -24.01 0.09
C SER A 172 18.28 -23.17 -0.21
N ASP A 173 17.33 -23.10 0.71
CA ASP A 173 16.03 -22.45 0.50
C ASP A 173 15.79 -21.33 1.52
N TYR A 174 14.94 -20.38 1.16
CA TYR A 174 14.61 -19.23 1.99
C TYR A 174 13.30 -19.43 2.75
N GLU A 175 13.28 -18.99 4.00
CA GLU A 175 12.09 -18.98 4.86
C GLU A 175 11.68 -17.54 5.17
N ARG A 176 10.37 -17.34 5.36
CA ARG A 176 9.85 -16.03 5.77
C ARG A 176 10.13 -15.78 7.25
N ILE A 177 10.48 -14.54 7.57
CA ILE A 177 10.43 -14.01 8.93
C ILE A 177 9.43 -12.85 8.96
N GLU A 178 8.53 -12.86 9.92
CA GLU A 178 7.54 -11.81 10.11
C GLU A 178 8.19 -10.61 10.81
N ILE A 179 7.92 -9.42 10.29
CA ILE A 179 8.43 -8.16 10.83
C ILE A 179 7.25 -7.38 11.38
N PRO A 180 7.26 -6.97 12.67
CA PRO A 180 6.22 -6.12 13.24
C PRO A 180 6.05 -4.84 12.42
N ILE A 181 4.81 -4.55 12.03
CA ILE A 181 4.43 -3.33 11.30
C ILE A 181 3.48 -2.48 12.14
N HIS A 182 3.82 -1.19 12.28
CA HIS A 182 3.05 -0.21 13.03
C HIS A 182 2.60 0.90 12.09
N VAL A 183 1.29 1.16 12.03
CA VAL A 183 0.76 2.29 11.25
C VAL A 183 0.83 3.55 12.11
N VAL A 184 1.63 4.52 11.68
CA VAL A 184 1.84 5.78 12.41
C VAL A 184 0.70 6.75 12.04
N PRO A 185 -0.12 7.19 13.00
CA PRO A 185 -1.25 8.06 12.73
C PRO A 185 -0.80 9.43 12.20
N ARG A 186 -1.53 9.96 11.22
CA ARG A 186 -1.34 11.30 10.63
C ARG A 186 -2.67 12.04 10.63
N ILE A 187 -2.62 13.32 10.98
CA ILE A 187 -3.83 14.18 11.05
C ILE A 187 -4.28 14.59 9.64
N SER A 188 -3.33 14.80 8.74
CA SER A 188 -3.56 15.22 7.36
C SER A 188 -2.73 14.40 6.38
N ILE A 189 -3.20 14.34 5.13
CA ILE A 189 -2.49 13.66 4.05
C ILE A 189 -1.36 14.57 3.57
N GLY A 190 -0.12 14.06 3.62
CA GLY A 190 1.04 14.78 3.13
C GLY A 190 0.96 15.01 1.61
N LYS A 191 1.51 16.14 1.13
CA LYS A 191 1.52 16.49 -0.29
C LYS A 191 2.07 15.37 -1.19
N ILE A 192 3.13 14.68 -0.74
CA ILE A 192 3.77 13.60 -1.49
C ILE A 192 2.81 12.42 -1.69
N CYS A 193 2.19 11.93 -0.60
CA CYS A 193 1.22 10.84 -0.66
C CYS A 193 -0.04 11.22 -1.44
N PHE A 194 -0.46 12.49 -1.36
CA PHE A 194 -1.56 13.02 -2.15
C PHE A 194 -1.23 13.00 -3.66
N GLU A 195 -0.07 13.51 -4.05
CA GLU A 195 0.40 13.46 -5.44
C GLU A 195 0.55 12.01 -5.94
N SER A 196 1.04 11.09 -5.11
CA SER A 196 1.08 9.66 -5.46
C SER A 196 -0.31 9.07 -5.69
N THR A 197 -1.30 9.45 -4.89
CA THR A 197 -2.70 9.00 -5.08
C THR A 197 -3.25 9.50 -6.43
N LEU A 198 -2.97 10.76 -6.78
CA LEU A 198 -3.37 11.35 -8.05
C LEU A 198 -2.70 10.74 -9.28
N LYS A 199 -1.52 10.14 -9.12
CA LYS A 199 -0.83 9.42 -10.21
C LYS A 199 -1.51 8.09 -10.56
N LEU A 200 -2.30 7.50 -9.66
CA LEU A 200 -2.89 6.17 -9.86
C LEU A 200 -3.77 6.07 -11.13
N PRO A 201 -4.76 6.95 -11.38
CA PRO A 201 -5.52 6.92 -12.63
C PRO A 201 -4.65 7.08 -13.87
N MET A 202 -3.58 7.89 -13.78
CA MET A 202 -2.67 8.12 -14.91
C MET A 202 -1.86 6.87 -15.26
N ILE A 203 -1.42 6.13 -14.25
CA ILE A 203 -0.70 4.86 -14.44
C ILE A 203 -1.62 3.81 -15.09
N LEU A 204 -2.85 3.67 -14.59
CA LEU A 204 -3.83 2.73 -15.16
C LEU A 204 -4.20 3.08 -16.61
N PHE A 205 -4.30 4.38 -16.92
CA PHE A 205 -4.49 4.86 -18.29
C PHE A 205 -3.30 4.50 -19.19
N GLN A 206 -2.07 4.70 -18.69
CA GLN A 206 -0.85 4.38 -19.44
C GLN A 206 -0.75 2.87 -19.73
N GLU A 207 -1.13 2.01 -18.78
CA GLU A 207 -1.18 0.55 -18.98
C GLU A 207 -2.07 0.13 -20.16
N GLU A 208 -3.30 0.66 -20.19
CA GLU A 208 -4.23 0.36 -21.28
C GLU A 208 -3.75 0.97 -22.60
N GLN A 209 -3.19 2.19 -22.56
CA GLN A 209 -2.69 2.86 -23.75
C GLN A 209 -1.50 2.12 -24.37
N ASP A 210 -0.55 1.63 -23.57
CA ASP A 210 0.60 0.88 -24.06
C ASP A 210 0.18 -0.46 -24.64
N THR A 211 -0.78 -1.14 -24.01
CA THR A 211 -1.37 -2.38 -24.53
C THR A 211 -2.04 -2.14 -25.89
N TYR A 212 -2.85 -1.08 -25.99
CA TYR A 212 -3.53 -0.71 -27.22
C TYR A 212 -2.54 -0.35 -28.33
N ARG A 213 -1.50 0.44 -28.04
CA ARG A 213 -0.44 0.81 -29.00
C ARG A 213 0.32 -0.41 -29.51
N LYS A 214 0.66 -1.36 -28.62
CA LYS A 214 1.32 -2.62 -29.01
C LYS A 214 0.47 -3.40 -30.01
N ILE A 215 -0.83 -3.54 -29.75
CA ILE A 215 -1.74 -4.23 -30.68
C ILE A 215 -1.86 -3.45 -32.00
N GLN A 216 -2.00 -2.12 -31.93
CA GLN A 216 -2.14 -1.28 -33.13
C GLN A 216 -0.89 -1.28 -34.03
N SER A 217 0.28 -1.59 -33.48
CA SER A 217 1.52 -1.72 -34.24
C SER A 217 1.57 -2.97 -35.16
N LEU A 218 0.66 -3.92 -34.97
CA LEU A 218 0.57 -5.12 -35.80
C LEU A 218 0.09 -4.76 -37.22
N LYS A 219 0.94 -5.01 -38.22
CA LYS A 219 0.72 -4.61 -39.62
C LYS A 219 -0.43 -5.35 -40.32
N HIS A 220 -0.83 -6.52 -39.81
CA HIS A 220 -1.77 -7.43 -40.47
C HIS A 220 -3.21 -7.35 -39.95
N LEU A 221 -3.55 -6.32 -39.17
CA LEU A 221 -4.91 -6.15 -38.64
C LEU A 221 -5.85 -5.56 -39.69
N ASP A 222 -6.97 -6.24 -39.93
CA ASP A 222 -8.06 -5.73 -40.76
C ASP A 222 -8.79 -4.55 -40.06
N SER A 223 -9.54 -3.78 -40.85
CA SER A 223 -10.22 -2.58 -40.36
C SER A 223 -11.30 -2.88 -39.32
N VAL A 224 -11.98 -4.02 -39.40
CA VAL A 224 -13.03 -4.40 -38.43
C VAL A 224 -12.37 -4.73 -37.08
N THR A 225 -11.26 -5.46 -37.09
CA THR A 225 -10.48 -5.74 -35.88
C THR A 225 -9.94 -4.45 -35.25
N LYS A 226 -9.49 -3.47 -36.05
CA LYS A 226 -9.06 -2.17 -35.51
C LYS A 226 -10.20 -1.42 -34.82
N ILE A 227 -11.39 -1.40 -35.41
CA ILE A 227 -12.59 -0.78 -34.79
C ILE A 227 -12.97 -1.52 -33.51
N HIS A 228 -12.93 -2.85 -33.52
CA HIS A 228 -13.19 -3.67 -32.35
C HIS A 228 -12.22 -3.33 -31.21
N ASN A 229 -10.91 -3.34 -31.49
CA ASN A 229 -9.88 -3.02 -30.51
C ASN A 229 -10.04 -1.61 -29.94
N GLY A 230 -10.35 -0.62 -30.80
CA GLY A 230 -10.61 0.76 -30.35
C GLY A 230 -11.85 0.87 -29.45
N SER A 231 -12.88 0.07 -29.73
CA SER A 231 -14.09 -0.01 -28.91
C SER A 231 -13.81 -0.65 -27.54
N VAL A 232 -13.01 -1.72 -27.51
CA VAL A 232 -12.56 -2.36 -26.26
C VAL A 232 -11.72 -1.40 -25.43
N PHE A 233 -10.77 -0.70 -26.05
CA PHE A 233 -9.95 0.32 -25.38
C PHE A 233 -10.82 1.41 -24.76
N THR A 234 -11.75 1.99 -25.52
CA THR A 234 -12.67 3.04 -25.03
C THR A 234 -13.51 2.52 -23.86
N LYS A 235 -14.06 1.31 -23.97
CA LYS A 235 -14.83 0.67 -22.90
C LYS A 235 -14.01 0.50 -21.62
N ASN A 236 -12.75 0.06 -21.74
CA ASN A 236 -11.87 -0.11 -20.59
C ASN A 236 -11.53 1.23 -19.92
N LEU A 237 -11.24 2.27 -20.71
CA LEU A 237 -10.99 3.61 -20.19
C LEU A 237 -12.21 4.19 -19.45
N CYS A 238 -13.41 4.06 -20.02
CA CYS A 238 -14.62 4.50 -19.35
C CYS A 238 -14.84 3.77 -18.02
N ARG A 239 -14.54 2.47 -17.97
CA ARG A 239 -14.62 1.69 -16.72
C ARG A 239 -13.61 2.19 -15.68
N GLN A 240 -12.35 2.41 -16.06
CA GLN A 240 -11.33 2.94 -15.15
C GLN A 240 -11.72 4.33 -14.62
N MET A 241 -12.22 5.21 -15.48
CA MET A 241 -12.66 6.55 -15.09
C MET A 241 -13.82 6.49 -14.08
N LEU A 242 -14.79 5.60 -14.29
CA LEU A 242 -15.92 5.44 -13.39
C LEU A 242 -15.56 4.75 -12.07
N ALA A 243 -14.64 3.78 -12.10
CA ALA A 243 -14.29 2.96 -10.93
C ALA A 243 -13.16 3.56 -10.08
N VAL A 244 -12.30 4.41 -10.66
CA VAL A 244 -11.12 4.96 -9.97
C VAL A 244 -11.17 6.49 -9.94
N SER A 245 -11.17 7.16 -11.10
CA SER A 245 -11.07 8.62 -11.16
C SER A 245 -12.25 9.34 -10.52
N ARG A 246 -13.48 8.88 -10.77
CA ARG A 246 -14.68 9.49 -10.20
C ARG A 246 -14.73 9.37 -8.66
N PRO A 247 -14.58 8.18 -8.06
CA PRO A 247 -14.42 8.03 -6.61
C PRO A 247 -13.34 8.91 -6.01
N LEU A 248 -12.17 8.98 -6.68
CA LEU A 248 -11.05 9.79 -6.20
C LEU A 248 -11.40 11.28 -6.18
N LEU A 249 -11.93 11.83 -7.27
CA LEU A 249 -12.36 13.23 -7.35
C LEU A 249 -13.46 13.55 -6.33
N GLN A 250 -14.41 12.64 -6.14
CA GLN A 250 -15.48 12.84 -5.15
C GLN A 250 -14.94 12.87 -3.73
N TRP A 251 -13.98 12.00 -3.43
CA TRP A 251 -13.28 11.99 -2.14
C TRP A 251 -12.44 13.26 -1.96
N GLU A 252 -11.74 13.75 -2.98
CA GLU A 252 -10.98 15.00 -2.91
C GLU A 252 -11.87 16.21 -2.58
N VAL A 253 -13.04 16.30 -3.21
CA VAL A 253 -14.00 17.38 -2.93
C VAL A 253 -14.58 17.26 -1.52
N SER A 254 -14.78 16.04 -1.00
CA SER A 254 -15.30 15.85 0.36
C SER A 254 -14.28 16.17 1.45
N VAL A 255 -12.98 16.04 1.18
CA VAL A 255 -11.90 16.39 2.12
C VAL A 255 -11.36 17.82 1.96
N ALA A 256 -11.82 18.56 0.94
CA ALA A 256 -11.36 19.93 0.68
C ALA A 256 -11.77 20.90 1.81
N PRO A 257 -10.85 21.74 2.33
CA PRO A 257 -11.17 22.71 3.37
C PRO A 257 -12.14 23.78 2.83
N GLY A 258 -13.34 23.85 3.42
CA GLY A 258 -14.35 24.89 3.11
C GLY A 258 -15.71 24.36 2.62
N THR A 259 -15.85 23.06 2.32
CA THR A 259 -17.17 22.44 2.17
C THR A 259 -17.80 22.28 3.56
N THR A 260 -19.00 22.81 3.76
CA THR A 260 -19.75 22.87 5.02
C THR A 260 -20.24 21.50 5.50
N GLY A 261 -19.28 20.66 5.86
CA GLY A 261 -19.44 19.34 6.47
C GLY A 261 -18.28 19.08 7.42
N GLY A 262 -17.86 20.09 8.18
CA GLY A 262 -16.97 19.88 9.31
C GLY A 262 -17.64 18.89 10.26
N ILE A 263 -17.13 17.67 10.32
CA ILE A 263 -17.50 16.69 11.35
C ILE A 263 -17.10 17.33 12.68
N LYS A 264 -18.09 17.85 13.42
CA LYS A 264 -17.91 18.25 14.81
C LYS A 264 -17.61 16.99 15.60
N ILE A 265 -16.37 16.84 16.05
CA ILE A 265 -15.98 15.86 17.07
C ILE A 265 -16.63 16.34 18.38
N PRO A 266 -17.61 15.62 18.97
CA PRO A 266 -18.08 15.95 20.31
C PRO A 266 -16.97 15.58 21.30
N GLU A 267 -16.74 16.40 22.33
CA GLU A 267 -15.75 16.14 23.40
C GLU A 267 -16.04 14.87 24.22
N ASN A 268 -17.14 14.18 23.94
CA ASN A 268 -17.53 12.95 24.60
C ASN A 268 -17.67 11.91 23.48
N GLY A 269 -16.82 10.87 23.48
CA GLY A 269 -16.58 9.92 22.40
C GLY A 269 -17.75 9.03 21.95
N GLU A 270 -18.89 9.61 21.60
CA GLU A 270 -20.00 8.97 20.92
C GLU A 270 -20.12 9.54 19.50
N MET A 271 -19.80 8.70 18.51
CA MET A 271 -19.90 9.04 17.09
C MET A 271 -21.33 8.74 16.60
N TRP A 272 -22.14 9.78 16.40
CA TRP A 272 -23.47 9.65 15.79
C TRP A 272 -23.39 9.82 14.28
N LEU A 273 -23.63 8.74 13.52
CA LEU A 273 -23.90 8.81 12.09
C LEU A 273 -25.31 9.42 11.89
N CYS A 274 -25.38 10.69 11.50
CA CYS A 274 -26.64 11.28 11.04
C CYS A 274 -26.92 10.82 9.60
N SER A 275 -27.45 9.61 9.44
CA SER A 275 -28.13 9.24 8.21
C SER A 275 -29.49 9.96 8.19
N LYS A 276 -29.65 10.94 7.29
CA LYS A 276 -31.00 11.33 6.85
C LYS A 276 -31.54 10.20 5.97
N MET A 277 -32.08 9.16 6.61
CA MET A 277 -33.23 8.44 6.06
C MET A 277 -34.46 8.90 6.82
N ASN A 278 -35.42 9.43 6.07
CA ASN A 278 -36.64 9.97 6.65
C ASN A 278 -37.54 8.83 7.14
N THR A 279 -38.05 9.04 8.37
CA THR A 279 -39.25 8.49 9.02
C THR A 279 -39.31 7.04 9.54
N SER A 280 -39.58 6.99 10.87
CA SER A 280 -40.13 5.91 11.73
C SER A 280 -39.32 4.62 11.80
N THR A 281 -38.65 4.26 12.89
CA THR A 281 -39.13 4.14 14.27
C THR A 281 -37.93 4.18 15.24
N ARG A 282 -38.09 4.83 16.38
CA ARG A 282 -37.11 4.85 17.48
C ARG A 282 -37.14 3.51 18.21
N GLU A 283 -36.00 2.84 18.31
CA GLU A 283 -35.65 2.01 19.46
C GLU A 283 -34.13 2.04 19.64
N VAL A 284 -33.71 2.49 20.83
CA VAL A 284 -32.32 2.63 21.26
C VAL A 284 -31.95 1.35 21.99
N GLN A 285 -30.95 0.62 21.50
CA GLN A 285 -30.24 -0.38 22.29
C GLN A 285 -28.75 -0.06 22.27
N THR A 286 -28.27 0.39 23.43
CA THR A 286 -26.86 0.57 23.76
C THR A 286 -26.19 -0.80 23.90
N LEU A 287 -25.20 -1.10 23.05
CA LEU A 287 -24.28 -2.21 23.24
C LEU A 287 -22.91 -1.66 23.65
N ASN A 288 -22.54 -2.01 24.87
CA ASN A 288 -21.29 -1.70 25.54
C ASN A 288 -20.22 -2.69 25.06
N THR A 289 -19.10 -2.23 24.48
CA THR A 289 -17.89 -3.05 24.35
C THR A 289 -16.63 -2.18 24.39
N ASP A 290 -15.91 -2.32 25.50
CA ASP A 290 -14.50 -2.03 25.67
C ASP A 290 -13.62 -2.71 24.60
N LYS A 291 -12.54 -2.02 24.22
CA LYS A 291 -11.37 -2.48 23.44
C LYS A 291 -11.63 -2.85 21.98
N HIS A 292 -11.31 -1.95 21.05
CA HIS A 292 -10.65 -2.26 19.78
C HIS A 292 -10.03 -1.01 19.17
N GLU A 293 -8.83 -1.16 18.64
CA GLU A 293 -8.02 -0.14 17.98
C GLU A 293 -8.80 0.56 16.86
N THR A 294 -8.91 1.87 16.97
CA THR A 294 -9.64 2.71 16.03
C THR A 294 -8.84 2.87 14.73
N LEU A 295 -9.36 2.30 13.64
CA LEU A 295 -8.94 2.65 12.27
C LEU A 295 -9.03 4.17 12.07
N PRO A 296 -8.08 4.81 11.35
CA PRO A 296 -8.16 6.24 11.07
C PRO A 296 -9.48 6.61 10.38
N TRP A 297 -10.13 7.66 10.85
CA TRP A 297 -11.46 8.13 10.42
C TRP A 297 -11.65 8.23 8.88
N ALA A 298 -10.58 8.58 8.15
CA ALA A 298 -10.60 8.71 6.69
C ALA A 298 -10.68 7.34 5.96
N LEU A 299 -10.15 6.28 6.56
CA LEU A 299 -10.20 4.91 6.04
C LEU A 299 -11.58 4.28 6.21
N GLY A 300 -12.23 4.50 7.36
CA GLY A 300 -13.58 4.00 7.62
C GLY A 300 -14.61 4.57 6.64
N HIS A 301 -14.60 5.89 6.45
CA HIS A 301 -15.54 6.57 5.55
C HIS A 301 -15.38 6.17 4.07
N TRP A 302 -14.17 5.83 3.65
CA TRP A 302 -13.89 5.40 2.28
C TRP A 302 -14.25 3.93 2.03
N LEU A 303 -13.99 3.03 3.01
CA LEU A 303 -14.35 1.61 2.92
C LEU A 303 -15.88 1.40 2.93
N ASP A 304 -16.62 2.14 3.76
CA ASP A 304 -18.08 2.09 3.82
C ASP A 304 -18.73 2.61 2.53
N TRP A 305 -18.09 3.57 1.86
CA TRP A 305 -18.62 4.12 0.61
C TRP A 305 -18.38 3.19 -0.59
N LYS A 306 -17.24 2.50 -0.67
CA LYS A 306 -17.01 1.46 -1.69
C LYS A 306 -18.00 0.30 -1.58
N ARG A 307 -18.42 -0.08 -0.35
CA ARG A 307 -19.47 -1.09 -0.13
C ARG A 307 -20.83 -0.67 -0.66
N ALA A 308 -21.13 0.63 -0.73
CA ALA A 308 -22.41 1.13 -1.24
C ALA A 308 -22.49 1.19 -2.79
N LEU A 309 -21.35 1.00 -3.48
CA LEU A 309 -21.25 1.06 -4.94
C LEU A 309 -21.03 -0.31 -5.62
N ALA A 310 -20.78 -1.36 -4.83
CA ALA A 310 -20.79 -2.76 -5.28
C ALA A 310 -22.20 -3.34 -5.15
#